data_AF-A0A4P9UKP8-F1
#
_entry.id   AF-A0A4P9UKP8-F1
#
_cell.length_a   1.000
_cell.length_b   1.000
_cell.length_c   1.000
_cell.angle_alpha   90.00
_cell.angle_beta   90.00
_cell.angle_gamma   90.00
#
_symmetry.space_group_name_H-M   'P 1'
#
loop_
_entity.id
_entity.type
_entity.pdbx_description
1 polymer ?
#
loop_
_entity_poly.entity_id
_entity_poly.type
_entity_poly.pdbx_seq_one_letter_code
_entity_poly.pdbx_strand_id
1 'polypeptide(L)'
;MKKIEHLLIIVIFSILSSGCASFGRGIAEAYFQKQEAADTRLCEVTGSPFEGIKPHLKNPIGKMKVLIVHGVGDRLPGYSTQFLEKLAKSLNLTVRAKRNKDIFLRDPLDESKKLGNLRIHRLLNKERDQELLFYELTWSEITAQQKSILAYDNSGEYSFRRAEVNDVLKRFSNDTGPDPIIYLGDSREDILISFTQSFCWMTKGLWDDLPDQQAKSCTFDDLAAVENLKNDQYAVVSHSLGSRITIDGLQRLARFFSDSSFRPELDRPKELVKALQQKIIPIYMMSNQLPMLQMGRQLPEITGQQSAFCSPEGEHYDKRILSETPIIAFSDPNDLLSYAIQQNFVDRFIDSRLCAEVTNININVAKIFDAFGLGKFANPLDAHIGYTTDKRVIAMIAKGIGNANTSKLVKKRCSWTETID
;
A
#
# COMPACT_ATOMS: atom_id res chain seq x y z
N MET A 1 -34.26 67.84 -6.58
CA MET A 1 -34.52 66.74 -7.54
C MET A 1 -33.25 66.06 -8.04
N LYS A 2 -32.18 66.77 -8.46
CA LYS A 2 -30.91 66.15 -8.93
C LYS A 2 -30.18 65.19 -7.98
N LYS A 3 -30.34 65.32 -6.64
CA LYS A 3 -29.70 64.41 -5.67
C LYS A 3 -30.39 63.05 -5.53
N ILE A 4 -31.66 62.93 -5.93
CA ILE A 4 -32.43 61.67 -5.82
C ILE A 4 -32.14 60.77 -7.03
N GLU A 5 -31.86 61.35 -8.20
CA GLU A 5 -31.49 60.60 -9.42
C GLU A 5 -30.14 59.87 -9.28
N HIS A 6 -29.14 60.48 -8.62
CA HIS A 6 -27.85 59.81 -8.39
C HIS A 6 -27.93 58.66 -7.37
N LEU A 7 -28.83 58.74 -6.39
CA LEU A 7 -29.01 57.66 -5.41
C LEU A 7 -29.70 56.44 -6.04
N LEU A 8 -30.66 56.65 -6.95
CA LEU A 8 -31.32 55.58 -7.69
C LEU A 8 -30.38 54.85 -8.67
N ILE A 9 -29.47 55.57 -9.32
CA ILE A 9 -28.49 54.97 -10.24
C ILE A 9 -27.51 54.05 -9.50
N ILE A 10 -27.04 54.44 -8.30
CA ILE A 10 -26.11 53.64 -7.48
C ILE A 10 -26.77 52.37 -6.94
N VAL A 11 -28.04 52.44 -6.54
CA VAL A 11 -28.80 51.28 -6.07
C VAL A 11 -29.06 50.28 -7.22
N ILE A 12 -29.40 50.76 -8.42
CA ILE A 12 -29.60 49.90 -9.60
C ILE A 12 -28.28 49.23 -10.04
N PHE A 13 -27.14 49.92 -9.95
CA PHE A 13 -25.82 49.35 -10.27
C PHE A 13 -25.37 48.27 -9.26
N SER A 14 -25.77 48.43 -8.00
CA SER A 14 -25.50 47.48 -6.91
C SER A 14 -26.35 46.21 -7.00
N ILE A 15 -27.59 46.32 -7.50
CA ILE A 15 -28.47 45.16 -7.74
C ILE A 15 -28.01 44.39 -8.99
N LEU A 16 -27.56 45.09 -10.04
CA LEU A 16 -27.04 44.47 -11.26
C LEU A 16 -25.70 43.73 -11.05
N SER A 17 -24.84 44.18 -10.12
CA SER A 17 -23.58 43.50 -9.81
C SER A 17 -23.75 42.25 -8.95
N SER A 18 -24.81 42.17 -8.14
CA SER A 18 -25.16 40.96 -7.36
C SER A 18 -25.65 39.79 -8.22
N GLY A 19 -26.25 40.08 -9.39
CA GLY A 19 -26.68 39.09 -10.37
C GLY A 19 -25.53 38.39 -11.11
N CYS A 20 -24.42 39.10 -11.33
CA CYS A 20 -23.24 38.55 -12.03
C CYS A 20 -22.48 37.52 -11.19
N ALA A 21 -22.41 37.68 -9.88
CA ALA A 21 -21.79 36.70 -8.98
C ALA A 21 -22.61 35.39 -8.90
N SER A 22 -23.94 35.50 -8.89
CA SER A 22 -24.88 34.37 -8.92
C SER A 22 -24.83 33.61 -10.25
N PHE A 23 -24.83 34.35 -11.37
CA PHE A 23 -24.76 33.76 -12.71
C PHE A 23 -23.40 33.11 -12.99
N GLY A 24 -22.29 33.77 -12.60
CA GLY A 24 -20.95 33.21 -12.71
C GLY A 24 -20.76 31.94 -11.88
N ARG A 25 -21.32 31.90 -10.67
CA ARG A 25 -21.35 30.69 -9.83
C ARG A 25 -22.15 29.57 -10.46
N GLY A 26 -23.34 29.85 -11.01
CA GLY A 26 -24.16 28.84 -11.70
C GLY A 26 -23.50 28.27 -12.95
N ILE A 27 -22.81 29.10 -13.74
CA ILE A 27 -22.02 28.64 -14.90
C ILE A 27 -20.84 27.78 -14.45
N ALA A 28 -20.09 28.21 -13.43
CA ALA A 28 -18.98 27.44 -12.90
C ALA A 28 -19.43 26.09 -12.34
N GLU A 29 -20.51 26.05 -11.54
CA GLU A 29 -21.08 24.83 -10.99
C GLU A 29 -21.56 23.87 -12.10
N ALA A 30 -22.28 24.38 -13.11
CA ALA A 30 -22.72 23.57 -14.25
C ALA A 30 -21.54 23.04 -15.10
N TYR A 31 -20.49 23.85 -15.26
CA TYR A 31 -19.27 23.46 -15.97
C TYR A 31 -18.51 22.36 -15.21
N PHE A 32 -18.34 22.50 -13.90
CA PHE A 32 -17.76 21.46 -13.05
C PHE A 32 -18.59 20.18 -13.05
N GLN A 33 -19.92 20.26 -12.91
CA GLN A 33 -20.81 19.08 -12.97
C GLN A 33 -20.69 18.34 -14.32
N LYS A 34 -20.58 19.07 -15.43
CA LYS A 34 -20.39 18.47 -16.76
C LYS A 34 -19.05 17.76 -16.88
N GLN A 35 -17.98 18.30 -16.31
CA GLN A 35 -16.68 17.62 -16.25
C GLN A 35 -16.72 16.37 -15.36
N GLU A 36 -17.49 16.38 -14.28
CA GLU A 36 -17.67 15.21 -13.41
C GLU A 36 -18.42 14.06 -14.08
N ALA A 37 -19.25 14.34 -15.09
CA ALA A 37 -20.08 13.34 -15.77
C ALA A 37 -19.28 12.42 -16.72
N ALA A 38 -18.11 12.84 -17.21
CA ALA A 38 -17.26 12.04 -18.09
C ALA A 38 -15.98 11.59 -17.37
N ASP A 39 -15.85 10.29 -17.07
CA ASP A 39 -14.61 9.74 -16.51
C ASP A 39 -13.54 9.66 -17.61
N THR A 40 -12.61 10.62 -17.62
CA THR A 40 -11.49 10.73 -18.57
C THR A 40 -10.18 10.16 -18.03
N ARG A 41 -10.19 9.58 -16.82
CA ARG A 41 -9.00 9.09 -16.14
C ARG A 41 -8.35 7.95 -16.91
N LEU A 42 -7.05 8.06 -17.16
CA LEU A 42 -6.25 7.06 -17.87
C LEU A 42 -5.97 5.84 -16.99
N CYS A 43 -5.67 4.73 -17.65
CA CYS A 43 -5.18 3.49 -17.04
C CYS A 43 -4.42 2.71 -18.10
N GLU A 44 -3.11 2.58 -17.91
CA GLU A 44 -2.19 1.88 -18.81
C GLU A 44 -1.37 0.91 -17.98
N VAL A 45 -1.30 -0.33 -18.43
CA VAL A 45 -0.55 -1.41 -17.78
C VAL A 45 0.53 -1.88 -18.72
N THR A 46 1.76 -1.94 -18.23
CA THR A 46 2.92 -2.45 -18.97
C THR A 46 3.66 -3.46 -18.09
N GLY A 47 3.74 -4.70 -18.55
CA GLY A 47 4.35 -5.80 -17.80
C GLY A 47 3.70 -7.15 -18.08
N SER A 48 4.20 -8.18 -17.41
CA SER A 48 3.67 -9.55 -17.43
C SER A 48 2.21 -9.61 -16.96
N PRO A 49 1.40 -10.57 -17.45
CA PRO A 49 0.07 -10.81 -16.91
C PRO A 49 0.17 -11.26 -15.45
N PHE A 50 -0.85 -10.97 -14.64
CA PHE A 50 -0.93 -11.46 -13.27
C PHE A 50 -2.37 -11.86 -12.93
N GLU A 51 -2.54 -12.85 -12.05
CA GLU A 51 -3.83 -13.50 -11.80
C GLU A 51 -4.76 -12.75 -10.83
N GLY A 52 -4.18 -11.93 -9.93
CA GLY A 52 -4.91 -11.33 -8.82
C GLY A 52 -5.21 -12.33 -7.70
N ILE A 53 -5.97 -11.89 -6.69
CA ILE A 53 -6.24 -12.69 -5.49
C ILE A 53 -7.30 -13.79 -5.70
N LYS A 54 -8.28 -13.56 -6.59
CA LYS A 54 -9.50 -14.40 -6.70
C LYS A 54 -9.21 -15.88 -7.00
N PRO A 55 -8.28 -16.26 -7.89
CA PRO A 55 -8.03 -17.67 -8.20
C PRO A 55 -7.60 -18.47 -6.96
N HIS A 56 -6.84 -17.84 -6.06
CA HIS A 56 -6.28 -18.49 -4.87
C HIS A 56 -7.30 -18.68 -3.72
N LEU A 57 -8.51 -18.13 -3.84
CA LEU A 57 -9.57 -18.29 -2.83
C LEU A 57 -10.22 -19.69 -2.86
N LYS A 58 -10.12 -20.40 -3.99
CA LYS A 58 -10.61 -21.80 -4.13
C LYS A 58 -9.46 -22.77 -3.93
N ASN A 59 -8.89 -22.77 -2.73
CA ASN A 59 -7.85 -23.72 -2.34
C ASN A 59 -8.42 -24.66 -1.26
N PRO A 60 -8.58 -25.97 -1.54
CA PRO A 60 -9.16 -26.90 -0.57
C PRO A 60 -8.21 -27.24 0.58
N ILE A 61 -6.90 -27.08 0.38
CA ILE A 61 -5.85 -27.49 1.33
C ILE A 61 -5.17 -26.32 2.06
N GLY A 62 -5.35 -25.10 1.57
CA GLY A 62 -4.75 -23.90 2.15
C GLY A 62 -5.65 -22.67 2.00
N LYS A 63 -5.15 -21.52 2.45
CA LYS A 63 -5.88 -20.25 2.50
C LYS A 63 -5.15 -19.17 1.72
N MET A 64 -5.93 -18.19 1.26
CA MET A 64 -5.37 -16.93 0.80
C MET A 64 -5.14 -16.00 2.00
N LYS A 65 -3.94 -15.44 2.09
CA LYS A 65 -3.53 -14.53 3.17
C LYS A 65 -2.95 -13.24 2.58
N VAL A 66 -3.45 -12.10 3.02
CA VAL A 66 -3.02 -10.79 2.50
C VAL A 66 -2.54 -9.93 3.65
N LEU A 67 -1.31 -9.42 3.58
CA LEU A 67 -0.79 -8.42 4.51
C LEU A 67 -0.87 -7.03 3.88
N ILE A 68 -1.46 -6.05 4.57
CA ILE A 68 -1.37 -4.64 4.18
C ILE A 68 -0.39 -3.89 5.08
N VAL A 69 0.52 -3.15 4.45
CA VAL A 69 1.50 -2.28 5.11
C VAL A 69 1.22 -0.83 4.70
N HIS A 70 0.82 -0.02 5.68
CA HIS A 70 0.54 1.39 5.44
C HIS A 70 1.83 2.22 5.29
N GLY A 71 1.69 3.39 4.67
CA GLY A 71 2.75 4.38 4.56
C GLY A 71 2.70 5.42 5.67
N VAL A 72 3.05 6.66 5.33
CA VAL A 72 3.16 7.76 6.28
C VAL A 72 1.85 8.13 6.99
N GLY A 73 1.99 8.84 8.10
CA GLY A 73 0.95 9.35 8.97
C GLY A 73 0.69 8.45 10.18
N ASP A 74 0.10 9.04 11.21
CA ASP A 74 -0.40 8.29 12.35
C ASP A 74 -1.64 7.48 11.95
N ARG A 75 -1.57 6.17 12.14
CA ARG A 75 -2.64 5.23 11.77
C ARG A 75 -3.10 4.49 13.01
N LEU A 76 -4.41 4.32 13.09
CA LEU A 76 -5.05 3.45 14.05
C LEU A 76 -5.46 2.14 13.37
N PRO A 77 -5.46 1.01 14.11
CA PRO A 77 -5.97 -0.25 13.59
C PRO A 77 -7.39 -0.10 13.02
N GLY A 78 -7.61 -0.59 11.81
CA GLY A 78 -8.82 -0.42 11.00
C GLY A 78 -8.68 0.63 9.88
N TYR A 79 -7.53 1.26 9.69
CA TYR A 79 -7.32 2.25 8.63
C TYR A 79 -7.65 1.68 7.24
N SER A 80 -7.38 0.39 7.01
CA SER A 80 -7.57 -0.25 5.71
C SER A 80 -9.00 -0.72 5.46
N THR A 81 -9.94 -0.51 6.40
CA THR A 81 -11.32 -1.03 6.33
C THR A 81 -12.01 -0.69 5.01
N GLN A 82 -11.87 0.55 4.53
CA GLN A 82 -12.49 0.96 3.27
C GLN A 82 -11.95 0.17 2.07
N PHE A 83 -10.63 -0.04 2.01
CA PHE A 83 -9.99 -0.87 1.00
C PHE A 83 -10.47 -2.32 1.11
N LEU A 84 -10.45 -2.88 2.31
CA LEU A 84 -10.85 -4.26 2.60
C LEU A 84 -12.30 -4.53 2.18
N GLU A 85 -13.22 -3.62 2.44
CA GLU A 85 -14.64 -3.77 2.06
C GLU A 85 -14.84 -3.77 0.54
N LYS A 86 -14.14 -2.89 -0.17
CA LYS A 86 -14.19 -2.86 -1.63
C LYS A 86 -13.53 -4.09 -2.23
N LEU A 87 -12.41 -4.55 -1.66
CA LEU A 87 -11.73 -5.79 -2.07
C LEU A 87 -12.64 -7.00 -1.84
N ALA A 88 -13.21 -7.14 -0.63
CA ALA A 88 -14.16 -8.20 -0.29
C ALA A 88 -15.34 -8.24 -1.26
N LYS A 89 -15.92 -7.08 -1.60
CA LYS A 89 -16.97 -6.96 -2.61
C LYS A 89 -16.51 -7.42 -4.00
N SER A 90 -15.31 -7.01 -4.43
CA SER A 90 -14.73 -7.42 -5.72
C SER A 90 -14.48 -8.93 -5.80
N LEU A 91 -14.13 -9.53 -4.66
CA LEU A 91 -13.89 -10.96 -4.47
C LEU A 91 -15.17 -11.77 -4.16
N ASN A 92 -16.33 -11.15 -3.97
CA ASN A 92 -17.57 -11.80 -3.53
C ASN A 92 -17.44 -12.52 -2.17
N LEU A 93 -16.70 -11.94 -1.23
CA LEU A 93 -16.61 -12.39 0.16
C LEU A 93 -17.58 -11.57 1.01
N THR A 94 -18.78 -12.11 1.23
CA THR A 94 -19.91 -11.41 1.85
C THR A 94 -20.13 -11.74 3.33
N VAL A 95 -19.35 -12.68 3.87
CA VAL A 95 -19.40 -13.13 5.27
C VAL A 95 -18.10 -12.72 5.96
N ARG A 96 -18.21 -12.25 7.20
CA ARG A 96 -17.07 -11.83 8.02
C ARG A 96 -17.19 -12.39 9.43
N ALA A 97 -16.06 -12.70 10.06
CA ALA A 97 -16.04 -13.00 11.49
C ALA A 97 -16.58 -11.79 12.28
N LYS A 98 -17.29 -12.06 13.38
CA LYS A 98 -17.91 -11.01 14.21
C LYS A 98 -16.88 -10.09 14.87
N ARG A 99 -15.73 -10.63 15.23
CA ARG A 99 -14.61 -9.90 15.85
C ARG A 99 -13.37 -10.09 14.98
N ASN A 100 -12.57 -9.03 14.92
CA ASN A 100 -11.20 -9.12 14.43
C ASN A 100 -10.31 -9.69 15.55
N LYS A 101 -9.17 -10.26 15.20
CA LYS A 101 -8.11 -10.57 16.17
C LYS A 101 -7.09 -9.44 16.15
N ASP A 102 -6.56 -9.08 17.30
CA ASP A 102 -5.46 -8.11 17.41
C ASP A 102 -4.27 -8.75 18.16
N ILE A 103 -3.08 -8.64 17.57
CA ILE A 103 -1.82 -9.09 18.16
C ILE A 103 -0.92 -7.87 18.35
N PHE A 104 -0.56 -7.57 19.60
CA PHE A 104 0.38 -6.49 19.90
C PHE A 104 1.81 -7.01 19.73
N LEU A 105 2.49 -6.53 18.69
CA LEU A 105 3.75 -7.09 18.22
C LEU A 105 4.90 -6.73 19.15
N ARG A 106 5.75 -7.73 19.44
CA ARG A 106 6.95 -7.63 20.29
C ARG A 106 8.19 -8.12 19.54
N ASP A 107 9.36 -7.61 19.91
CA ASP A 107 10.64 -8.13 19.42
C ASP A 107 10.92 -9.48 20.13
N PRO A 108 11.19 -10.58 19.40
CA PRO A 108 11.55 -11.86 20.02
C PRO A 108 12.84 -11.82 20.84
N LEU A 109 13.71 -10.82 20.63
CA LEU A 109 14.95 -10.63 21.39
C LEU A 109 14.86 -9.52 22.44
N ASP A 110 13.78 -8.74 22.44
CA ASP A 110 13.52 -7.67 23.42
C ASP A 110 12.01 -7.41 23.57
N GLU A 111 11.36 -8.20 24.43
CA GLU A 111 9.90 -8.11 24.61
C GLU A 111 9.43 -6.75 25.17
N SER A 112 10.34 -5.89 25.66
CA SER A 112 9.99 -4.56 26.14
C SER A 112 9.54 -3.64 25.01
N LYS A 113 10.08 -3.85 23.79
CA LYS A 113 9.75 -3.06 22.61
C LYS A 113 8.31 -3.25 22.17
N LYS A 114 7.65 -2.15 21.87
CA LYS A 114 6.29 -2.14 21.31
C LYS A 114 6.41 -1.88 19.82
N LEU A 115 6.09 -2.89 19.01
CA LEU A 115 6.29 -2.84 17.57
C LEU A 115 4.98 -2.57 16.81
N GLY A 116 3.93 -2.14 17.50
CA GLY A 116 2.63 -1.85 16.92
C GLY A 116 1.65 -3.02 16.98
N ASN A 117 0.67 -3.02 16.08
CA ASN A 117 -0.47 -3.94 16.11
C ASN A 117 -0.66 -4.65 14.77
N LEU A 118 -0.91 -5.96 14.83
CA LEU A 118 -1.35 -6.76 13.69
C LEU A 118 -2.83 -7.11 13.87
N ARG A 119 -3.69 -6.44 13.11
CA ARG A 119 -5.13 -6.71 13.09
C ARG A 119 -5.48 -7.72 12.01
N ILE A 120 -6.27 -8.73 12.34
CA ILE A 120 -6.58 -9.84 11.43
C ILE A 120 -8.10 -9.91 11.22
N HIS A 121 -8.51 -9.89 9.96
CA HIS A 121 -9.88 -10.06 9.51
C HIS A 121 -10.06 -11.40 8.81
N ARG A 122 -11.14 -12.12 9.12
CA ARG A 122 -11.56 -13.33 8.40
C ARG A 122 -12.75 -13.02 7.51
N LEU A 123 -12.58 -13.23 6.21
CA LEU A 123 -13.60 -13.02 5.19
C LEU A 123 -13.91 -14.34 4.48
N LEU A 124 -15.19 -14.61 4.26
CA LEU A 124 -15.68 -15.79 3.54
C LEU A 124 -16.73 -15.40 2.51
N ASN A 125 -16.95 -16.26 1.52
CA ASN A 125 -18.17 -16.17 0.71
C ASN A 125 -19.39 -16.74 1.46
N LYS A 126 -20.57 -16.62 0.84
CA LYS A 126 -21.83 -17.08 1.43
C LYS A 126 -21.86 -18.59 1.67
N GLU A 127 -21.27 -19.36 0.75
CA GLU A 127 -21.20 -20.82 0.79
C GLU A 127 -20.14 -21.34 1.78
N ARG A 128 -19.25 -20.46 2.27
CA ARG A 128 -18.13 -20.77 3.18
C ARG A 128 -17.11 -21.76 2.62
N ASP A 129 -16.98 -21.85 1.31
CA ASP A 129 -15.96 -22.64 0.60
C ASP A 129 -14.78 -21.78 0.09
N GLN A 130 -14.87 -20.45 0.22
CA GLN A 130 -13.80 -19.50 -0.06
C GLN A 130 -13.46 -18.70 1.19
N GLU A 131 -12.17 -18.51 1.45
CA GLU A 131 -11.70 -17.84 2.65
C GLU A 131 -10.45 -16.98 2.37
N LEU A 132 -10.46 -15.78 2.95
CA LEU A 132 -9.35 -14.84 2.97
C LEU A 132 -9.08 -14.41 4.41
N LEU A 133 -7.82 -14.53 4.84
CA LEU A 133 -7.32 -13.86 6.04
C LEU A 133 -6.59 -12.59 5.62
N PHE A 134 -7.04 -11.46 6.15
CA PHE A 134 -6.49 -10.15 5.83
C PHE A 134 -5.83 -9.57 7.08
N TYR A 135 -4.53 -9.32 7.00
CA TYR A 135 -3.66 -8.84 8.06
C TYR A 135 -3.36 -7.37 7.81
N GLU A 136 -3.62 -6.50 8.78
CA GLU A 136 -3.30 -5.07 8.75
C GLU A 136 -2.21 -4.79 9.77
N LEU A 137 -1.03 -4.38 9.29
CA LEU A 137 0.06 -3.93 10.14
C LEU A 137 -0.09 -2.43 10.41
N THR A 138 -0.19 -2.07 11.70
CA THR A 138 -0.11 -0.69 12.19
C THR A 138 1.19 -0.48 12.97
N TRP A 139 2.14 0.26 12.41
CA TRP A 139 3.47 0.47 13.01
C TRP A 139 3.65 1.85 13.65
N SER A 140 2.65 2.74 13.57
CA SER A 140 2.73 4.16 13.99
C SER A 140 3.16 4.37 15.45
N GLU A 141 2.93 3.40 16.34
CA GLU A 141 3.39 3.46 17.74
C GLU A 141 4.92 3.64 17.84
N ILE A 142 5.68 3.09 16.90
CA ILE A 142 7.16 3.16 16.88
C ILE A 142 7.64 4.61 16.68
N THR A 143 6.94 5.40 15.85
CA THR A 143 7.37 6.76 15.51
C THR A 143 6.70 7.85 16.34
N ALA A 144 5.69 7.49 17.15
CA ALA A 144 4.85 8.44 17.89
C ALA A 144 5.67 9.38 18.80
N GLN A 145 6.65 8.86 19.54
CA GLN A 145 7.48 9.68 20.44
C GLN A 145 8.37 10.66 19.68
N GLN A 146 8.92 10.28 18.54
CA GLN A 146 9.75 11.19 17.73
C GLN A 146 8.89 12.28 17.07
N LYS A 147 7.69 11.92 16.61
CA LYS A 147 6.73 12.88 16.04
C LYS A 147 6.21 13.90 17.05
N SER A 148 6.16 13.56 18.34
CA SER A 148 5.69 14.50 19.37
C SER A 148 6.57 15.75 19.50
N ILE A 149 7.80 15.74 18.98
CA ILE A 149 8.66 16.92 18.90
C ILE A 149 8.00 18.04 18.08
N LEU A 150 7.16 17.72 17.09
CA LEU A 150 6.44 18.72 16.29
C LEU A 150 5.06 19.06 16.84
N ALA A 151 4.65 18.49 17.98
CA ALA A 151 3.31 18.71 18.54
C ALA A 151 3.08 20.18 18.96
N TYR A 152 4.14 20.91 19.33
CA TYR A 152 4.06 22.34 19.64
C TYR A 152 3.53 23.16 18.46
N ASP A 153 3.76 22.71 17.22
CA ASP A 153 3.38 23.43 16.01
C ASP A 153 1.92 23.16 15.59
N ASN A 154 1.30 22.11 16.14
CA ASN A 154 -0.09 21.73 15.87
C ASN A 154 -1.10 22.43 16.79
N SER A 155 -0.65 23.20 17.79
CA SER A 155 -1.52 23.87 18.76
C SER A 155 -0.91 25.17 19.29
N GLY A 156 -1.64 25.91 20.13
CA GLY A 156 -1.10 27.08 20.83
C GLY A 156 -0.66 28.20 19.89
N GLU A 157 0.62 28.57 19.95
CA GLU A 157 1.17 29.85 19.47
C GLU A 157 0.99 30.12 17.97
N TYR A 158 0.89 29.07 17.14
CA TYR A 158 0.91 29.20 15.68
C TYR A 158 -0.41 28.82 15.00
N SER A 159 -1.15 27.82 15.51
CA SER A 159 -2.33 27.28 14.81
C SER A 159 -3.45 28.32 14.64
N PHE A 160 -3.76 29.14 15.66
CA PHE A 160 -4.80 30.17 15.56
C PHE A 160 -4.45 31.33 14.61
N ARG A 161 -3.17 31.46 14.25
CA ARG A 161 -2.67 32.51 13.35
C ARG A 161 -2.63 32.06 11.89
N ARG A 162 -2.83 30.76 11.62
CA ARG A 162 -2.82 30.24 10.24
C ARG A 162 -4.19 30.41 9.62
N ALA A 163 -4.19 30.70 8.33
CA ALA A 163 -5.38 30.50 7.51
C ALA A 163 -5.82 29.03 7.60
N GLU A 164 -7.13 28.78 7.61
CA GLU A 164 -7.71 27.46 7.89
C GLU A 164 -7.12 26.36 6.99
N VAL A 165 -7.02 26.61 5.69
CA VAL A 165 -6.44 25.66 4.73
C VAL A 165 -4.96 25.39 5.01
N ASN A 166 -4.20 26.41 5.38
CA ASN A 166 -2.78 26.26 5.71
C ASN A 166 -2.58 25.49 7.01
N ASP A 167 -3.47 25.66 8.00
CA ASP A 167 -3.43 24.90 9.24
C ASP A 167 -3.66 23.41 8.99
N VAL A 168 -4.65 23.06 8.14
CA VAL A 168 -4.91 21.67 7.73
C VAL A 168 -3.69 21.07 7.03
N LEU A 169 -3.13 21.78 6.04
CA LEU A 169 -1.94 21.32 5.31
C LEU A 169 -0.73 21.16 6.23
N LYS A 170 -0.57 22.07 7.21
CA LYS A 170 0.55 22.03 8.14
C LYS A 170 0.44 20.86 9.11
N ARG A 171 -0.75 20.58 9.66
CA ARG A 171 -0.98 19.39 10.50
C ARG A 171 -0.71 18.10 9.74
N PHE A 172 -1.18 18.01 8.49
CA PHE A 172 -0.84 16.88 7.62
C PHE A 172 0.68 16.75 7.43
N SER A 173 1.36 17.83 7.05
CA SER A 173 2.82 17.83 6.87
C SER A 173 3.58 17.43 8.14
N ASN A 174 3.14 17.87 9.33
CA ASN A 174 3.76 17.54 10.60
C ASN A 174 3.51 16.08 11.01
N ASP A 175 2.42 15.46 10.55
CA ASP A 175 2.12 14.04 10.80
C ASP A 175 2.84 13.12 9.81
N THR A 176 2.83 13.45 8.52
CA THR A 176 3.31 12.56 7.46
C THR A 176 4.75 12.82 7.02
N GLY A 177 5.18 14.07 7.05
CA GLY A 177 6.50 14.51 6.60
C GLY A 177 7.67 13.93 7.41
N PRO A 178 7.56 13.76 8.75
CA PRO A 178 8.65 13.19 9.55
C PRO A 178 8.89 11.69 9.31
N ASP A 179 7.87 10.92 8.91
CA ASP A 179 7.99 9.45 8.88
C ASP A 179 9.12 8.96 7.95
N PRO A 180 9.32 9.48 6.72
CA PRO A 180 10.47 9.11 5.90
C PRO A 180 11.82 9.45 6.56
N ILE A 181 11.90 10.55 7.33
CA ILE A 181 13.12 10.97 8.02
C ILE A 181 13.41 10.03 9.20
N ILE A 182 12.37 9.73 10.00
CA ILE A 182 12.44 8.79 11.12
C ILE A 182 12.82 7.39 10.61
N TYR A 183 12.28 6.97 9.47
CA TYR A 183 12.59 5.68 8.84
C TYR A 183 14.02 5.59 8.27
N LEU A 184 14.69 6.71 8.04
CA LEU A 184 16.13 6.73 7.70
C LEU A 184 17.03 6.64 8.94
N GLY A 185 16.48 6.86 10.14
CA GLY A 185 17.19 6.76 11.42
C GLY A 185 16.98 5.42 12.14
N ASP A 186 17.16 5.43 13.45
CA ASP A 186 17.21 4.22 14.30
C ASP A 186 15.89 3.42 14.30
N SER A 187 14.74 4.10 14.17
CA SER A 187 13.41 3.48 14.18
C SER A 187 13.17 2.56 13.00
N ARG A 188 14.02 2.63 11.97
CA ARG A 188 14.01 1.70 10.85
C ARG A 188 14.05 0.25 11.32
N GLU A 189 14.94 -0.09 12.24
CA GLU A 189 15.12 -1.47 12.67
C GLU A 189 13.85 -2.01 13.34
N ASP A 190 13.24 -1.23 14.22
CA ASP A 190 12.01 -1.63 14.91
C ASP A 190 10.82 -1.76 13.93
N ILE A 191 10.71 -0.86 12.93
CA ILE A 191 9.70 -0.96 11.87
C ILE A 191 9.92 -2.24 11.02
N LEU A 192 11.17 -2.61 10.74
CA LEU A 192 11.46 -3.83 10.01
C LEU A 192 11.21 -5.09 10.84
N ILE A 193 11.46 -5.06 12.14
CA ILE A 193 11.07 -6.15 13.04
C ILE A 193 9.54 -6.26 13.09
N SER A 194 8.82 -5.14 13.14
CA SER A 194 7.34 -5.11 13.07
C SER A 194 6.81 -5.79 11.80
N PHE A 195 7.42 -5.52 10.64
CA PHE A 195 7.11 -6.24 9.40
C PHE A 195 7.43 -7.73 9.49
N THR A 196 8.64 -8.10 9.96
CA THR A 196 9.04 -9.50 10.12
C THR A 196 8.10 -10.28 11.03
N GLN A 197 7.67 -9.67 12.15
CA GLN A 197 6.70 -10.24 13.07
C GLN A 197 5.34 -10.43 12.40
N SER A 198 4.89 -9.46 11.61
CA SER A 198 3.64 -9.56 10.84
C SER A 198 3.69 -10.69 9.82
N PHE A 199 4.80 -10.82 9.10
CA PHE A 199 5.02 -11.91 8.15
C PHE A 199 5.06 -13.27 8.86
N CYS A 200 5.75 -13.38 9.99
CA CYS A 200 5.81 -14.60 10.80
C CYS A 200 4.42 -15.04 11.28
N TRP A 201 3.61 -14.13 11.82
CA TRP A 201 2.23 -14.45 12.23
C TRP A 201 1.35 -14.86 11.04
N MET A 202 1.57 -14.26 9.87
CA MET A 202 0.87 -14.63 8.65
C MET A 202 1.19 -16.08 8.22
N THR A 203 2.41 -16.58 8.45
CA THR A 203 2.81 -17.96 8.11
C THR A 203 2.45 -18.99 9.19
N LYS A 204 2.32 -18.58 10.46
CA LYS A 204 2.13 -19.45 11.63
C LYS A 204 0.89 -20.36 11.60
N GLY A 205 -0.29 -19.85 11.23
CA GLY A 205 -1.52 -20.60 11.51
C GLY A 205 -2.75 -20.21 10.70
N LEU A 206 -3.83 -20.97 10.91
CA LEU A 206 -5.18 -20.66 10.43
C LEU A 206 -5.88 -19.73 11.41
N TRP A 207 -7.09 -19.28 11.06
CA TRP A 207 -7.85 -18.35 11.88
C TRP A 207 -7.94 -18.77 13.35
N ASP A 208 -8.22 -20.04 13.63
CA ASP A 208 -8.49 -20.52 14.99
C ASP A 208 -7.21 -20.58 15.85
N ASP A 209 -6.03 -20.74 15.23
CA ASP A 209 -4.73 -20.85 15.91
C ASP A 209 -4.14 -19.48 16.33
N LEU A 210 -4.58 -18.40 15.69
CA LEU A 210 -4.01 -17.07 15.91
C LEU A 210 -4.38 -16.51 17.29
N PRO A 211 -3.45 -15.86 18.02
CA PRO A 211 -3.78 -15.22 19.27
C PRO A 211 -4.70 -14.00 19.06
N ASP A 212 -5.39 -13.60 20.13
CA ASP A 212 -6.25 -12.42 20.16
C ASP A 212 -6.03 -11.67 21.47
N GLN A 213 -5.94 -10.33 21.39
CA GLN A 213 -5.70 -9.40 22.49
C GLN A 213 -4.46 -9.75 23.33
N GLN A 214 -3.38 -10.19 22.67
CA GLN A 214 -2.15 -10.61 23.34
C GLN A 214 -0.93 -9.87 22.80
N ALA A 215 -0.04 -9.50 23.72
CA ALA A 215 1.29 -8.98 23.40
C ALA A 215 2.26 -10.14 23.27
N LYS A 216 2.69 -10.46 22.04
CA LYS A 216 3.52 -11.62 21.75
C LYS A 216 4.45 -11.38 20.56
N SER A 217 5.59 -12.04 20.61
CA SER A 217 6.49 -12.23 19.48
C SER A 217 6.18 -13.56 18.76
N CYS A 218 6.65 -13.66 17.53
CA CYS A 218 6.60 -14.82 16.67
C CYS A 218 8.02 -15.16 16.22
N THR A 219 8.33 -16.45 16.27
CA THR A 219 9.55 -17.07 15.78
C THR A 219 9.22 -18.06 14.67
N PHE A 220 10.19 -18.33 13.80
CA PHE A 220 10.05 -19.25 12.66
C PHE A 220 10.39 -20.71 13.01
N ASP A 221 10.43 -21.05 14.30
CA ASP A 221 10.79 -22.37 14.84
C ASP A 221 9.67 -23.43 14.68
N ASP A 222 8.46 -22.99 14.36
CA ASP A 222 7.29 -23.85 14.32
C ASP A 222 7.16 -24.63 13.01
N LEU A 223 7.26 -25.96 13.10
CA LEU A 223 7.10 -26.84 11.95
C LEU A 223 5.67 -26.80 11.36
N ALA A 224 4.64 -26.40 12.11
CA ALA A 224 3.31 -26.20 11.55
C ALA A 224 3.29 -25.06 10.52
N ALA A 225 4.17 -24.06 10.68
CA ALA A 225 4.33 -22.98 9.70
C ALA A 225 4.86 -23.49 8.35
N VAL A 226 5.60 -24.61 8.32
CA VAL A 226 6.10 -25.23 7.08
C VAL A 226 4.94 -25.76 6.24
N GLU A 227 3.99 -26.46 6.85
CA GLU A 227 2.81 -26.99 6.15
C GLU A 227 1.88 -25.87 5.70
N ASN A 228 1.66 -24.86 6.55
CA ASN A 228 0.92 -23.66 6.16
C ASN A 228 1.59 -22.96 4.98
N LEU A 229 2.91 -22.75 5.03
CA LEU A 229 3.66 -22.17 3.92
C LEU A 229 3.46 -22.95 2.63
N LYS A 230 3.55 -24.29 2.64
CA LYS A 230 3.36 -25.11 1.44
C LYS A 230 1.96 -24.92 0.84
N ASN A 231 0.93 -24.93 1.68
CA ASN A 231 -0.46 -25.00 1.22
C ASN A 231 -1.10 -23.63 0.96
N ASP A 232 -0.75 -22.62 1.76
CA ASP A 232 -1.33 -21.27 1.68
C ASP A 232 -0.73 -20.46 0.53
N GLN A 233 -1.47 -19.41 0.16
CA GLN A 233 -1.08 -18.40 -0.81
C GLN A 233 -1.01 -17.04 -0.10
N TYR A 234 0.01 -16.25 -0.46
CA TYR A 234 0.34 -15.01 0.24
C TYR A 234 0.39 -13.87 -0.74
N ALA A 235 -0.07 -12.69 -0.33
CA ALA A 235 0.17 -11.45 -1.06
C ALA A 235 0.40 -10.31 -0.07
N VAL A 236 1.12 -9.28 -0.53
CA VAL A 236 1.30 -8.04 0.23
C VAL A 236 0.66 -6.90 -0.54
N VAL A 237 -0.03 -6.01 0.17
CA VAL A 237 -0.50 -4.73 -0.34
C VAL A 237 0.27 -3.66 0.41
N SER A 238 0.86 -2.71 -0.30
CA SER A 238 1.54 -1.60 0.35
C SER A 238 1.03 -0.27 -0.14
N HIS A 239 1.11 0.76 0.70
CA HIS A 239 0.81 2.13 0.31
C HIS A 239 1.95 3.08 0.68
N SER A 240 2.36 3.97 -0.23
CA SER A 240 3.34 5.04 0.07
C SER A 240 4.64 4.47 0.68
N LEU A 241 5.14 5.00 1.81
CA LEU A 241 6.32 4.49 2.56
C LEU A 241 6.26 2.97 2.83
N GLY A 242 5.06 2.40 2.91
CA GLY A 242 4.86 0.96 3.08
C GLY A 242 5.50 0.12 1.97
N SER A 243 5.71 0.67 0.76
CA SER A 243 6.40 -0.07 -0.31
C SER A 243 7.87 -0.32 0.03
N ARG A 244 8.55 0.68 0.60
CA ARG A 244 9.94 0.55 1.07
C ARG A 244 10.05 -0.34 2.30
N ILE A 245 9.13 -0.21 3.27
CA ILE A 245 9.07 -1.10 4.44
C ILE A 245 8.92 -2.56 4.00
N THR A 246 8.03 -2.81 3.03
CA THR A 246 7.79 -4.17 2.51
C THR A 246 9.05 -4.75 1.87
N ILE A 247 9.69 -4.02 0.95
CA ILE A 247 10.90 -4.51 0.28
C ILE A 247 12.07 -4.67 1.25
N ASP A 248 12.32 -3.69 2.14
CA ASP A 248 13.34 -3.84 3.18
C ASP A 248 13.07 -5.03 4.12
N GLY A 249 11.80 -5.24 4.46
CA GLY A 249 11.38 -6.34 5.33
C GLY A 249 11.60 -7.71 4.70
N LEU A 250 11.30 -7.85 3.41
CA LEU A 250 11.61 -9.06 2.64
C LEU A 250 13.12 -9.25 2.47
N GLN A 251 13.88 -8.18 2.22
CA GLN A 251 15.35 -8.24 2.17
C GLN A 251 15.95 -8.65 3.53
N ARG A 252 15.36 -8.17 4.63
CA ARG A 252 15.74 -8.57 5.99
C ARG A 252 15.47 -10.06 6.21
N LEU A 253 14.31 -10.57 5.77
CA LEU A 253 14.02 -12.00 5.82
C LEU A 253 15.01 -12.79 4.97
N ALA A 254 15.39 -12.28 3.80
CA ALA A 254 16.36 -12.94 2.94
C ALA A 254 17.73 -13.06 3.60
N ARG A 255 18.21 -11.98 4.25
CA ARG A 255 19.42 -12.02 5.07
C ARG A 255 19.28 -12.99 6.25
N PHE A 256 18.17 -12.93 6.97
CA PHE A 256 17.88 -13.82 8.10
C PHE A 256 18.01 -15.29 7.71
N PHE A 257 17.42 -15.72 6.60
CA PHE A 257 17.48 -17.11 6.20
C PHE A 257 18.80 -17.55 5.55
N SER A 258 19.63 -16.62 5.05
CA SER A 258 20.88 -16.98 4.36
C SER A 258 22.16 -16.79 5.17
N ASP A 259 22.17 -15.90 6.16
CA ASP A 259 23.38 -15.54 6.93
C ASP A 259 23.22 -15.91 8.41
N SER A 260 23.75 -17.08 8.80
CA SER A 260 23.68 -17.59 10.19
C SER A 260 24.23 -16.62 11.24
N SER A 261 25.11 -15.68 10.87
CA SER A 261 25.64 -14.67 11.80
C SER A 261 24.66 -13.54 12.11
N PHE A 262 23.64 -13.35 11.27
CA PHE A 262 22.62 -12.32 11.47
C PHE A 262 21.48 -12.83 12.36
N ARG A 263 21.42 -12.38 13.62
CA ARG A 263 20.48 -12.85 14.66
C ARG A 263 20.69 -14.34 15.01
N PRO A 264 21.90 -14.73 15.46
CA PRO A 264 22.25 -16.13 15.74
C PRO A 264 21.41 -16.76 16.87
N GLU A 265 20.71 -15.95 17.66
CA GLU A 265 19.85 -16.38 18.76
C GLU A 265 18.51 -16.96 18.30
N LEU A 266 18.15 -16.78 17.02
CA LEU A 266 16.86 -17.20 16.47
C LEU A 266 17.02 -18.39 15.51
N ASP A 267 16.16 -19.40 15.71
CA ASP A 267 16.13 -20.61 14.90
C ASP A 267 15.64 -20.38 13.48
N ARG A 268 16.20 -21.17 12.55
CA ARG A 268 15.97 -21.08 11.11
C ARG A 268 15.81 -22.48 10.52
N PRO A 269 14.62 -23.08 10.64
CA PRO A 269 14.38 -24.40 10.09
C PRO A 269 14.60 -24.42 8.57
N LYS A 270 15.44 -25.35 8.08
CA LYS A 270 15.77 -25.46 6.65
C LYS A 270 14.54 -25.77 5.81
N GLU A 271 13.60 -26.51 6.39
CA GLU A 271 12.33 -26.91 5.81
C GLU A 271 11.44 -25.70 5.53
N LEU A 272 11.50 -24.69 6.39
CA LEU A 272 10.78 -23.43 6.21
C LEU A 272 11.37 -22.63 5.04
N VAL A 273 12.70 -22.55 4.96
CA VAL A 273 13.39 -21.90 3.83
C VAL A 273 13.04 -22.60 2.52
N LYS A 274 13.08 -23.93 2.49
CA LYS A 274 12.67 -24.73 1.31
C LYS A 274 11.21 -24.49 0.93
N ALA A 275 10.31 -24.34 1.89
CA ALA A 275 8.91 -24.04 1.62
C ALA A 275 8.76 -22.62 1.01
N LEU A 276 9.47 -21.62 1.54
CA LEU A 276 9.49 -20.26 1.00
C LEU A 276 10.07 -20.20 -0.41
N GLN A 277 11.11 -20.98 -0.73
CA GLN A 277 11.73 -21.04 -2.06
C GLN A 277 10.78 -21.48 -3.19
N GLN A 278 9.64 -22.07 -2.84
CA GLN A 278 8.58 -22.50 -3.76
C GLN A 278 7.41 -21.50 -3.82
N LYS A 279 7.51 -20.36 -3.13
CA LYS A 279 6.43 -19.37 -3.04
C LYS A 279 6.62 -18.25 -4.04
N ILE A 280 5.52 -17.94 -4.72
CA ILE A 280 5.29 -16.69 -5.42
C ILE A 280 4.53 -15.78 -4.45
N ILE A 281 5.07 -14.59 -4.16
CA ILE A 281 4.41 -13.62 -3.27
C ILE A 281 4.24 -12.29 -4.00
N PRO A 282 3.07 -12.03 -4.64
CA PRO A 282 2.83 -10.76 -5.29
C PRO A 282 2.72 -9.60 -4.28
N ILE A 283 3.26 -8.45 -4.67
CA ILE A 283 3.19 -7.20 -3.93
C ILE A 283 2.41 -6.18 -4.78
N TYR A 284 1.23 -5.79 -4.31
CA TYR A 284 0.43 -4.72 -4.91
C TYR A 284 0.83 -3.39 -4.26
N MET A 285 1.67 -2.61 -4.95
CA MET A 285 2.22 -1.36 -4.44
C MET A 285 1.41 -0.16 -4.94
N MET A 286 0.63 0.46 -4.05
CA MET A 286 -0.12 1.67 -4.33
C MET A 286 0.69 2.91 -3.93
N SER A 287 0.78 3.92 -4.80
CA SER A 287 1.62 5.11 -4.54
C SER A 287 3.07 4.72 -4.23
N ASN A 288 3.73 4.09 -5.19
CA ASN A 288 5.05 3.53 -4.95
C ASN A 288 6.12 4.61 -4.76
N GLN A 289 6.82 4.57 -3.62
CA GLN A 289 7.89 5.53 -3.28
C GLN A 289 9.32 4.95 -3.37
N LEU A 290 9.50 3.73 -3.90
CA LEU A 290 10.81 3.05 -3.88
C LEU A 290 11.95 3.87 -4.48
N PRO A 291 11.85 4.47 -5.69
CA PRO A 291 12.94 5.27 -6.25
C PRO A 291 13.38 6.45 -5.39
N MET A 292 12.43 7.22 -4.87
CA MET A 292 12.72 8.35 -3.99
C MET A 292 13.36 7.87 -2.68
N LEU A 293 12.80 6.83 -2.05
CA LEU A 293 13.26 6.35 -0.75
C LEU A 293 14.55 5.52 -0.83
N GLN A 294 15.03 5.17 -2.02
CA GLN A 294 16.38 4.63 -2.23
C GLN A 294 17.47 5.72 -2.10
N MET A 295 17.05 6.99 -2.18
CA MET A 295 17.79 8.22 -1.86
C MET A 295 18.78 8.05 -0.68
N GLY A 296 20.10 8.00 -0.91
CA GLY A 296 21.09 8.04 0.18
C GLY A 296 21.24 6.75 1.00
N ARG A 297 20.80 5.61 0.46
CA ARG A 297 20.88 4.30 1.13
C ARG A 297 21.91 3.39 0.47
N GLN A 298 22.44 2.46 1.28
CA GLN A 298 23.26 1.37 0.78
C GLN A 298 22.44 0.45 -0.13
N LEU A 299 23.13 -0.19 -1.08
CA LEU A 299 22.53 -1.23 -1.90
C LEU A 299 22.20 -2.46 -1.04
N PRO A 300 21.21 -3.28 -1.46
CA PRO A 300 21.06 -4.63 -0.93
C PRO A 300 22.35 -5.45 -1.04
N GLU A 301 22.45 -6.50 -0.22
CA GLU A 301 23.65 -7.36 -0.15
C GLU A 301 23.95 -8.07 -1.47
N ILE A 302 22.91 -8.50 -2.17
CA ILE A 302 23.02 -9.22 -3.44
C ILE A 302 22.17 -8.51 -4.48
N THR A 303 22.83 -7.87 -5.46
CA THR A 303 22.17 -7.15 -6.56
C THR A 303 22.79 -7.56 -7.90
N GLY A 304 22.04 -7.36 -9.00
CA GLY A 304 22.48 -7.66 -10.36
C GLY A 304 22.75 -9.14 -10.65
N GLN A 305 22.24 -10.07 -9.83
CA GLN A 305 22.47 -11.51 -9.95
C GLN A 305 21.17 -12.30 -10.20
N GLN A 306 20.18 -11.68 -10.85
CA GLN A 306 18.86 -12.28 -11.10
C GLN A 306 18.99 -13.64 -11.82
N SER A 307 19.78 -13.72 -12.89
CA SER A 307 19.97 -14.98 -13.62
C SER A 307 20.59 -16.08 -12.75
N ALA A 308 21.50 -15.75 -11.83
CA ALA A 308 22.13 -16.74 -10.96
C ALA A 308 21.16 -17.28 -9.88
N PHE A 309 20.25 -16.46 -9.37
CA PHE A 309 19.34 -16.83 -8.27
C PHE A 309 17.95 -17.29 -8.74
N CYS A 310 17.49 -16.84 -9.90
CA CYS A 310 16.07 -16.95 -10.29
C CYS A 310 15.82 -17.83 -11.52
N SER A 311 16.86 -18.14 -12.31
CA SER A 311 16.77 -19.20 -13.33
C SER A 311 16.94 -20.58 -12.69
N PRO A 312 16.13 -21.59 -13.06
CA PRO A 312 16.30 -22.97 -12.60
C PRO A 312 17.70 -23.56 -12.84
N GLU A 313 18.39 -23.07 -13.89
CA GLU A 313 19.75 -23.46 -14.26
C GLU A 313 20.84 -22.58 -13.61
N GLY A 314 20.44 -21.57 -12.82
CA GLY A 314 21.34 -20.61 -12.18
C GLY A 314 22.18 -21.24 -11.05
N GLU A 315 23.44 -20.84 -10.94
CA GLU A 315 24.40 -21.38 -9.95
C GLU A 315 23.95 -21.20 -8.48
N HIS A 316 23.09 -20.22 -8.22
CA HIS A 316 22.61 -19.87 -6.89
C HIS A 316 21.09 -20.06 -6.74
N TYR A 317 20.47 -20.82 -7.64
CA TYR A 317 19.02 -21.06 -7.62
C TYR A 317 18.55 -21.54 -6.25
N ASP A 318 19.23 -22.53 -5.65
CA ASP A 318 18.89 -23.08 -4.33
C ASP A 318 19.18 -22.15 -3.14
N LYS A 319 19.72 -20.95 -3.39
CA LYS A 319 19.99 -19.91 -2.38
C LYS A 319 19.01 -18.74 -2.43
N ARG A 320 18.05 -18.74 -3.36
CA ARG A 320 16.93 -17.79 -3.36
C ARG A 320 16.06 -17.98 -2.13
N ILE A 321 15.14 -17.05 -1.91
CA ILE A 321 14.21 -17.09 -0.78
C ILE A 321 12.77 -17.25 -1.27
N LEU A 322 12.47 -16.77 -2.45
CA LEU A 322 11.18 -16.92 -3.12
C LEU A 322 11.42 -17.44 -4.54
N SER A 323 10.46 -18.15 -5.10
CA SER A 323 10.53 -18.50 -6.53
C SER A 323 10.36 -17.23 -7.38
N GLU A 324 9.45 -16.35 -6.97
CA GLU A 324 9.16 -15.10 -7.65
C GLU A 324 8.53 -14.08 -6.68
N THR A 325 8.82 -12.80 -6.89
CA THR A 325 8.15 -11.68 -6.21
C THR A 325 7.57 -10.71 -7.25
N PRO A 326 6.36 -10.98 -7.79
CA PRO A 326 5.73 -10.05 -8.70
C PRO A 326 5.43 -8.72 -8.00
N ILE A 327 5.97 -7.61 -8.49
CA ILE A 327 5.71 -6.26 -8.01
C ILE A 327 4.75 -5.59 -8.98
N ILE A 328 3.50 -5.44 -8.55
CA ILE A 328 2.44 -4.75 -9.29
C ILE A 328 2.41 -3.31 -8.78
N ALA A 329 3.07 -2.41 -9.51
CA ALA A 329 3.29 -1.02 -9.10
C ALA A 329 2.25 -0.07 -9.69
N PHE A 330 1.28 0.37 -8.88
CA PHE A 330 0.30 1.39 -9.24
C PHE A 330 0.85 2.79 -8.98
N SER A 331 0.94 3.59 -10.04
CA SER A 331 1.37 4.98 -9.99
C SER A 331 0.39 5.90 -10.73
N ASP A 332 -0.06 6.95 -10.06
CA ASP A 332 -0.74 8.08 -10.70
C ASP A 332 0.31 9.11 -11.11
N PRO A 333 0.44 9.46 -12.39
CA PRO A 333 1.35 10.52 -12.83
C PRO A 333 1.11 11.89 -12.18
N ASN A 334 -0.06 12.11 -11.56
CA ASN A 334 -0.36 13.33 -10.80
C ASN A 334 -0.03 13.22 -9.30
N ASP A 335 0.34 12.03 -8.83
CA ASP A 335 0.87 11.83 -7.48
C ASP A 335 2.35 12.20 -7.48
N LEU A 336 2.66 13.34 -6.85
CA LEU A 336 4.01 13.90 -6.81
C LEU A 336 5.03 12.99 -6.12
N LEU A 337 4.58 11.97 -5.39
CA LEU A 337 5.43 11.06 -4.63
C LEU A 337 5.34 9.62 -5.16
N SER A 338 4.62 9.35 -6.25
CA SER A 338 4.57 8.01 -6.84
C SER A 338 5.50 7.89 -8.04
N TYR A 339 6.15 6.73 -8.16
CA TYR A 339 7.09 6.45 -9.24
C TYR A 339 6.86 5.07 -9.81
N ALA A 340 6.83 4.98 -11.14
CA ALA A 340 6.99 3.71 -11.84
C ALA A 340 8.36 3.09 -11.51
N ILE A 341 8.45 1.76 -11.54
CA ILE A 341 9.68 1.02 -11.27
C ILE A 341 10.22 0.52 -12.61
N GLN A 342 11.39 0.98 -13.00
CA GLN A 342 12.07 0.49 -14.19
C GLN A 342 12.82 -0.82 -13.87
N GLN A 343 13.05 -1.68 -14.86
CA GLN A 343 13.76 -2.95 -14.66
C GLN A 343 15.16 -2.74 -14.06
N ASN A 344 15.90 -1.73 -14.55
CA ASN A 344 17.20 -1.36 -14.00
C ASN A 344 17.17 -0.98 -12.50
N PHE A 345 16.01 -0.54 -11.98
CA PHE A 345 15.83 -0.28 -10.55
C PHE A 345 15.73 -1.58 -9.78
N VAL A 346 14.96 -2.54 -10.28
CA VAL A 346 14.88 -3.90 -9.73
C VAL A 346 16.26 -4.52 -9.68
N ASP A 347 16.99 -4.44 -10.80
CA ASP A 347 18.29 -5.09 -10.94
C ASP A 347 19.31 -4.59 -9.93
N ARG A 348 19.27 -3.28 -9.63
CA ARG A 348 20.27 -2.59 -8.81
C ARG A 348 19.89 -2.41 -7.34
N PHE A 349 18.59 -2.34 -7.03
CA PHE A 349 18.12 -1.87 -5.72
C PHE A 349 17.16 -2.84 -5.03
N ILE A 350 16.85 -3.99 -5.66
CA ILE A 350 16.11 -5.08 -5.04
C ILE A 350 17.03 -6.30 -4.95
N ASP A 351 16.99 -6.99 -3.81
CA ASP A 351 17.86 -8.12 -3.56
C ASP A 351 17.53 -9.30 -4.49
N SER A 352 18.53 -9.81 -5.21
CA SER A 352 18.33 -10.84 -6.23
C SER A 352 17.82 -12.17 -5.65
N ARG A 353 17.94 -12.43 -4.34
CA ARG A 353 17.32 -13.61 -3.68
C ARG A 353 15.80 -13.58 -3.69
N LEU A 354 15.18 -12.42 -3.93
CA LEU A 354 13.72 -12.25 -3.95
C LEU A 354 13.10 -12.57 -5.31
N CYS A 355 13.89 -12.65 -6.38
CA CYS A 355 13.39 -12.92 -7.74
C CYS A 355 12.23 -12.00 -8.12
N ALA A 356 12.45 -10.69 -7.96
CA ALA A 356 11.43 -9.70 -8.22
C ALA A 356 11.31 -9.40 -9.72
N GLU A 357 10.06 -9.29 -10.17
CA GLU A 357 9.69 -8.83 -11.51
C GLU A 357 8.65 -7.72 -11.39
N VAL A 358 8.62 -6.76 -12.31
CA VAL A 358 7.74 -5.59 -12.20
C VAL A 358 6.72 -5.53 -13.31
N THR A 359 5.47 -5.30 -12.92
CA THR A 359 4.41 -4.80 -13.78
C THR A 359 4.02 -3.39 -13.36
N ASN A 360 4.21 -2.41 -14.25
CA ASN A 360 3.84 -1.02 -13.99
C ASN A 360 2.41 -0.73 -14.42
N ILE A 361 1.67 -0.02 -13.57
CA ILE A 361 0.30 0.42 -13.82
C ILE A 361 0.26 1.95 -13.64
N ASN A 362 0.23 2.66 -14.76
CA ASN A 362 0.05 4.11 -14.80
C ASN A 362 -1.45 4.42 -14.81
N ILE A 363 -1.99 4.95 -13.71
CA ILE A 363 -3.44 5.10 -13.51
C ILE A 363 -3.78 6.42 -12.82
N ASN A 364 -4.68 7.21 -13.41
CA ASN A 364 -5.19 8.40 -12.73
C ASN A 364 -6.26 8.01 -11.73
N VAL A 365 -5.95 8.00 -10.43
CA VAL A 365 -6.92 7.75 -9.37
C VAL A 365 -7.62 9.03 -8.98
N ALA A 366 -6.95 10.17 -9.09
CA ALA A 366 -7.57 11.50 -8.99
C ALA A 366 -8.39 11.85 -10.23
N LYS A 367 -9.43 12.67 -10.04
CA LYS A 367 -10.14 13.31 -11.15
C LYS A 367 -9.25 14.40 -11.76
N ILE A 368 -9.31 14.52 -13.08
CA ILE A 368 -8.64 15.57 -13.84
C ILE A 368 -9.71 16.57 -14.29
N PHE A 369 -9.49 17.84 -13.99
CA PHE A 369 -10.39 18.94 -14.34
C PHE A 369 -9.69 19.93 -15.28
N ASP A 370 -10.44 20.58 -16.17
CA ASP A 370 -9.93 21.71 -16.94
C ASP A 370 -10.05 22.99 -16.09
N ALA A 371 -8.92 23.65 -15.85
CA ALA A 371 -8.81 24.88 -15.08
C ALA A 371 -9.17 26.10 -15.93
N PHE A 372 -10.37 26.12 -16.50
CA PHE A 372 -10.92 27.24 -17.29
C PHE A 372 -9.97 27.75 -18.39
N GLY A 373 -9.35 26.83 -19.14
CA GLY A 373 -8.42 27.17 -20.22
C GLY A 373 -6.97 27.44 -19.79
N LEU A 374 -6.65 27.33 -18.49
CA LEU A 374 -5.28 27.41 -17.96
C LEU A 374 -4.53 26.07 -17.99
N GLY A 375 -5.19 25.00 -18.46
CA GLY A 375 -4.66 23.65 -18.54
C GLY A 375 -5.45 22.63 -17.71
N LYS A 376 -4.95 21.39 -17.67
CA LYS A 376 -5.55 20.30 -16.87
C LYS A 376 -4.94 20.28 -15.47
N PHE A 377 -5.77 20.11 -14.46
CA PHE A 377 -5.37 20.04 -13.05
C PHE A 377 -5.94 18.78 -12.40
N ALA A 378 -5.12 18.15 -11.56
CA ALA A 378 -5.51 17.07 -10.66
C ALA A 378 -4.98 17.41 -9.26
N ASN A 379 -5.78 17.13 -8.23
CA ASN A 379 -5.36 17.32 -6.85
C ASN A 379 -4.28 16.27 -6.49
N PRO A 380 -3.04 16.69 -6.18
CA PRO A 380 -1.96 15.75 -5.86
C PRO A 380 -2.23 14.89 -4.62
N LEU A 381 -2.98 15.42 -3.63
CA LEU A 381 -3.35 14.65 -2.45
C LEU A 381 -4.33 13.52 -2.81
N ASP A 382 -5.34 13.81 -3.63
CA ASP A 382 -6.29 12.80 -4.11
C ASP A 382 -5.57 11.75 -4.97
N ALA A 383 -4.57 12.17 -5.75
CA ALA A 383 -3.74 11.28 -6.55
C ALA A 383 -2.89 10.36 -5.66
N HIS A 384 -2.47 10.83 -4.49
CA HIS A 384 -1.69 10.07 -3.52
C HIS A 384 -2.49 9.03 -2.73
N ILE A 385 -3.72 9.38 -2.33
CA ILE A 385 -4.53 8.53 -1.43
C ILE A 385 -5.62 7.74 -2.16
N GLY A 386 -5.96 8.11 -3.39
CA GLY A 386 -7.14 7.62 -4.12
C GLY A 386 -7.11 6.13 -4.50
N TYR A 387 -5.94 5.49 -4.53
CA TYR A 387 -5.76 4.10 -4.96
C TYR A 387 -6.64 3.10 -4.20
N THR A 388 -6.78 3.28 -2.90
CA THR A 388 -7.57 2.40 -2.01
C THR A 388 -9.07 2.43 -2.32
N THR A 389 -9.52 3.43 -3.08
CA THR A 389 -10.94 3.63 -3.40
C THR A 389 -11.26 3.47 -4.88
N ASP A 390 -10.25 3.51 -5.76
CA ASP A 390 -10.41 3.38 -7.20
C ASP A 390 -10.82 1.95 -7.59
N LYS A 391 -11.94 1.84 -8.29
CA LYS A 391 -12.54 0.56 -8.64
C LYS A 391 -11.66 -0.27 -9.59
N ARG A 392 -10.82 0.37 -10.42
CA ARG A 392 -9.94 -0.33 -11.35
C ARG A 392 -8.75 -0.92 -10.60
N VAL A 393 -8.14 -0.17 -9.68
CA VAL A 393 -7.06 -0.67 -8.79
C VAL A 393 -7.55 -1.89 -8.01
N ILE A 394 -8.68 -1.77 -7.31
CA ILE A 394 -9.27 -2.87 -6.55
C ILE A 394 -9.63 -4.07 -7.44
N ALA A 395 -10.13 -3.84 -8.65
CA ALA A 395 -10.46 -4.91 -9.58
C ALA A 395 -9.21 -5.64 -10.11
N MET A 396 -8.12 -4.92 -10.36
CA MET A 396 -6.83 -5.50 -10.75
C MET A 396 -6.22 -6.31 -9.61
N ILE A 397 -6.19 -5.79 -8.37
CA ILE A 397 -5.74 -6.56 -7.20
C ILE A 397 -6.59 -7.83 -7.02
N ALA A 398 -7.91 -7.72 -7.20
CA ALA A 398 -8.80 -8.85 -7.00
C ALA A 398 -8.72 -9.91 -8.10
N LYS A 399 -8.56 -9.53 -9.39
CA LYS A 399 -8.78 -10.45 -10.53
C LYS A 399 -7.70 -10.39 -11.61
N GLY A 400 -6.67 -9.60 -11.38
CA GLY A 400 -5.54 -9.52 -12.29
C GLY A 400 -5.82 -8.81 -13.60
N ILE A 401 -4.87 -8.98 -14.52
CA ILE A 401 -4.93 -8.55 -15.91
C ILE A 401 -4.33 -9.63 -16.81
N GLY A 402 -4.66 -9.60 -18.12
CA GLY A 402 -4.12 -10.54 -19.10
C GLY A 402 -4.64 -11.98 -18.98
N ASN A 403 -5.63 -12.23 -18.13
CA ASN A 403 -6.18 -13.56 -17.89
C ASN A 403 -7.73 -13.62 -18.05
N ALA A 404 -8.29 -14.84 -18.02
CA ALA A 404 -9.73 -15.07 -18.18
C ALA A 404 -10.61 -14.41 -17.09
N ASN A 405 -10.08 -14.25 -15.88
CA ASN A 405 -10.76 -13.65 -14.73
C ASN A 405 -10.75 -12.11 -14.74
N THR A 406 -9.90 -11.48 -15.56
CA THR A 406 -9.77 -10.02 -15.68
C THR A 406 -11.14 -9.34 -15.74
N SER A 407 -11.37 -8.36 -14.87
CA SER A 407 -12.70 -7.75 -14.74
C SER A 407 -13.15 -7.01 -16.00
N LYS A 408 -14.46 -7.00 -16.28
CA LYS A 408 -15.05 -6.20 -17.38
C LYS A 408 -14.72 -4.71 -17.28
N LEU A 409 -14.62 -4.19 -16.06
CA LEU A 409 -14.24 -2.80 -15.82
C LEU A 409 -12.82 -2.53 -16.33
N VAL A 410 -11.87 -3.38 -15.96
CA VAL A 410 -10.46 -3.25 -16.36
C VAL A 410 -10.33 -3.42 -17.87
N LYS A 411 -10.93 -4.45 -18.47
CA LYS A 411 -10.94 -4.64 -19.94
C LYS A 411 -11.47 -3.44 -20.72
N LYS A 412 -12.44 -2.71 -20.15
CA LYS A 412 -13.05 -1.54 -20.79
C LYS A 412 -12.26 -0.24 -20.55
N ARG A 413 -11.54 -0.14 -19.43
CA ARG A 413 -11.01 1.13 -18.93
C ARG A 413 -9.50 1.21 -18.86
N CYS A 414 -8.80 0.09 -19.07
CA CYS A 414 -7.36 0.00 -19.05
C CYS A 414 -6.85 -0.58 -20.36
N SER A 415 -5.75 -0.03 -20.86
CA SER A 415 -4.95 -0.66 -21.92
C SER A 415 -3.85 -1.50 -21.29
N TRP A 416 -3.54 -2.65 -21.87
CA TRP A 416 -2.45 -3.51 -21.42
C TRP A 416 -1.49 -3.78 -22.57
N THR A 417 -0.22 -3.56 -22.30
CA THR A 417 0.90 -3.92 -23.17
C THR A 417 1.72 -4.99 -22.45
N GLU A 418 1.71 -6.20 -23.00
CA GLU A 418 2.52 -7.31 -22.51
C GLU A 418 4.01 -7.05 -22.79
N THR A 419 4.86 -7.42 -21.85
CA THR A 419 6.31 -7.45 -22.02
C THR A 419 6.79 -8.89 -22.01
N ILE A 420 7.77 -9.20 -22.86
CA ILE A 420 8.44 -10.50 -22.94
C ILE A 420 9.94 -10.29 -22.72
N ASP A 421 10.61 -11.31 -22.18
CA ASP A 421 12.07 -11.32 -21.96
C ASP A 421 12.87 -11.53 -23.24
#